data_AF-A0A9J6QUH5-F1
#
_entry.id   AF-A0A9J6QUH5-F1
#
_cell.length_a   1.000
_cell.length_b   1.000
_cell.length_c   1.000
_cell.angle_alpha   90.00
_cell.angle_beta   90.00
_cell.angle_gamma   90.00
#
_symmetry.space_group_name_H-M   'P 1'
#
loop_
_entity.id
_entity.type
_entity.pdbx_description
1 polymer ?
#
loop_
_entity_poly.entity_id
_entity_poly.type
_entity_poly.pdbx_seq_one_letter_code
_entity_poly.pdbx_strand_id
1 'polypeptide(L)'
;MIAAEKWYEYQENYQKYGFDMKPKQPRKKVKKNKNRVTAKDKVRLMALTVVVGVVCIGLIITTAFAASIKYSTNRIIEENNALEAEIENLNVKIYSSNNIEAIEQKAMKELGMTYPSSNQIVYLSKGEKPDKGFAATLKEQAYN
;
A
#
# COMPACT_ATOMS: atom_id res chain seq x y z
N MET A 1 11.58 -25.84 -79.61
CA MET A 1 10.75 -25.67 -80.83
C MET A 1 9.35 -25.27 -80.39
N ILE A 2 8.79 -24.19 -80.95
CA ILE A 2 7.43 -23.74 -80.63
C ILE A 2 6.44 -24.64 -81.39
N ALA A 3 5.38 -25.11 -80.73
CA ALA A 3 4.35 -25.94 -81.36
C ALA A 3 3.64 -25.17 -82.50
N ALA A 4 3.30 -25.86 -83.59
CA ALA A 4 2.78 -25.25 -84.82
C ALA A 4 1.53 -24.37 -84.59
N GLU A 5 0.65 -24.77 -83.68
CA GLU A 5 -0.55 -23.99 -83.32
C GLU A 5 -0.20 -22.63 -82.71
N LYS A 6 0.83 -22.58 -81.86
CA LYS A 6 1.30 -21.33 -81.25
C LYS A 6 2.03 -20.45 -82.26
N TRP A 7 2.55 -21.02 -83.34
CA TRP A 7 3.22 -20.29 -84.41
C TRP A 7 2.23 -19.48 -85.25
N TYR A 8 1.06 -20.07 -85.53
CA TYR A 8 -0.03 -19.40 -86.23
C TYR A 8 -0.61 -18.22 -85.44
N GLU A 9 -0.91 -18.43 -84.15
CA GLU A 9 -1.39 -17.35 -83.27
C GLU A 9 -0.36 -16.25 -83.08
N TYR A 10 0.94 -16.60 -83.10
CA TYR A 10 2.01 -15.62 -83.04
C TYR A 10 2.02 -14.74 -84.29
N GLN A 11 1.88 -15.32 -85.48
CA GLN A 11 1.97 -14.58 -86.73
C GLN A 11 0.79 -13.62 -86.95
N GLU A 12 -0.44 -14.02 -86.60
CA GLU A 12 -1.62 -13.14 -86.67
C GLU A 12 -1.48 -11.91 -85.76
N ASN A 13 -0.93 -12.10 -84.56
CA ASN A 13 -0.84 -11.03 -83.57
C ASN A 13 0.17 -9.93 -83.97
N TYR A 14 1.15 -10.27 -84.83
CA TYR A 14 2.13 -9.33 -85.39
C TYR A 14 1.74 -8.76 -86.76
N GLN A 15 0.69 -9.26 -87.43
CA GLN A 15 0.22 -8.61 -88.66
C GLN A 15 -0.60 -7.35 -88.37
N LYS A 16 -1.12 -7.19 -87.14
CA LYS A 16 -2.14 -6.19 -86.83
C LYS A 16 -1.63 -4.78 -86.45
N TYR A 17 -0.34 -4.55 -86.18
CA TYR A 17 0.11 -3.30 -85.52
C TYR A 17 1.18 -2.38 -86.20
N GLY A 18 1.38 -2.23 -87.52
CA GLY A 18 2.33 -1.22 -88.06
C GLY A 18 3.78 -1.19 -87.48
N PHE A 19 4.63 -0.22 -87.86
CA PHE A 19 6.09 -0.28 -87.66
C PHE A 19 6.61 -0.23 -86.18
N ASP A 20 5.74 -0.04 -85.18
CA ASP A 20 6.12 0.08 -83.74
C ASP A 20 5.45 -0.97 -82.82
N MET A 21 5.36 -2.23 -83.25
CA MET A 21 4.71 -3.30 -82.47
C MET A 21 5.57 -3.80 -81.30
N LYS A 22 5.17 -3.56 -80.05
CA LYS A 22 5.51 -4.45 -78.93
C LYS A 22 4.29 -5.33 -78.64
N PRO A 23 4.43 -6.67 -78.53
CA PRO A 23 3.29 -7.55 -78.27
C PRO A 23 2.64 -7.16 -76.93
N LYS A 24 1.31 -7.15 -76.88
CA LYS A 24 0.54 -6.85 -75.68
C LYS A 24 0.87 -7.89 -74.61
N GLN A 25 1.66 -7.50 -73.61
CA GLN A 25 2.00 -8.41 -72.51
C GLN A 25 0.71 -8.82 -71.78
N PRO A 26 0.55 -10.10 -71.41
CA PRO A 26 -0.62 -10.53 -70.67
C PRO A 26 -0.67 -9.76 -69.35
N ARG A 27 -1.76 -9.02 -69.12
CA ARG A 27 -2.00 -8.30 -67.85
C ARG A 27 -1.85 -9.31 -66.71
N LYS A 28 -0.81 -9.16 -65.88
CA LYS A 28 -0.69 -9.92 -64.63
C LYS A 28 -1.95 -9.63 -63.80
N LYS A 29 -2.78 -10.66 -63.59
CA LYS A 29 -3.94 -10.55 -62.71
C LYS A 29 -3.42 -10.19 -61.31
N VAL A 30 -3.78 -9.01 -60.82
CA VAL A 30 -3.52 -8.63 -59.42
C VAL A 30 -4.21 -9.67 -58.55
N LYS A 31 -3.43 -10.53 -57.88
CA LYS A 31 -3.97 -11.47 -56.91
C LYS A 31 -4.54 -10.63 -55.77
N LYS A 32 -5.87 -10.44 -55.75
CA LYS A 32 -6.55 -9.88 -54.58
C LYS A 32 -6.29 -10.84 -53.42
N ASN A 33 -5.52 -10.39 -52.42
CA ASN A 33 -5.34 -11.11 -51.17
C ASN A 33 -6.71 -11.33 -50.55
N LYS A 34 -7.23 -12.54 -50.71
CA LYS A 34 -8.41 -12.98 -49.99
C LYS A 34 -7.93 -13.31 -48.59
N ASN A 35 -7.86 -12.31 -47.71
CA ASN A 35 -7.80 -12.51 -46.25
C ASN A 35 -9.12 -13.17 -45.82
N ARG A 36 -9.25 -14.45 -46.14
CA ARG A 36 -10.39 -15.28 -45.78
C ARG A 36 -10.12 -15.79 -44.39
N VAL A 37 -10.50 -14.96 -43.41
CA VAL A 37 -10.64 -15.38 -42.02
C VAL A 37 -11.50 -16.64 -42.01
N THR A 38 -10.90 -17.76 -41.63
CA THR A 38 -11.57 -19.06 -41.64
C THR A 38 -12.55 -19.10 -40.47
N ALA A 39 -13.62 -19.90 -40.56
CA ALA A 39 -14.60 -20.03 -39.47
C ALA A 39 -13.94 -20.36 -38.12
N LYS A 40 -12.85 -21.15 -38.14
CA LYS A 40 -12.01 -21.46 -36.96
C LYS A 40 -11.33 -20.23 -36.37
N ASP A 41 -10.91 -19.26 -37.18
CA ASP A 41 -10.28 -18.03 -36.71
C ASP A 41 -11.32 -17.11 -36.04
N LYS A 42 -12.55 -17.08 -36.56
CA LYS A 42 -13.67 -16.35 -35.94
C LYS A 42 -14.03 -16.93 -34.57
N VAL A 43 -14.05 -18.26 -34.45
CA VAL A 43 -14.29 -18.94 -33.17
C VAL A 43 -13.16 -18.69 -32.18
N ARG A 44 -11.90 -18.71 -32.63
CA ARG A 44 -10.74 -18.34 -31.79
C ARG A 44 -10.80 -16.89 -31.32
N LEU A 45 -11.15 -15.96 -32.20
CA LEU A 45 -11.35 -14.55 -31.84
C LEU A 45 -12.47 -14.39 -30.80
N MET A 46 -13.59 -15.08 -31.00
CA MET A 46 -14.70 -15.08 -30.04
C MET A 46 -14.27 -15.64 -28.68
N ALA A 47 -13.56 -16.77 -28.65
CA ALA A 47 -13.01 -17.33 -27.41
C ALA A 47 -12.04 -16.37 -26.71
N LEU A 48 -11.17 -15.69 -27.47
CA LEU A 48 -10.25 -14.69 -26.94
C LEU A 48 -10.98 -13.51 -26.30
N THR A 49 -12.05 -13.01 -26.94
CA THR A 49 -12.87 -11.93 -26.36
C THR A 49 -13.54 -12.34 -25.05
N VAL A 50 -13.99 -13.60 -24.94
CA VAL A 50 -14.56 -14.13 -23.69
C VAL A 50 -13.50 -14.21 -22.60
N VAL A 51 -12.30 -14.70 -22.89
CA VAL A 51 -11.20 -14.76 -21.92
C VAL A 51 -10.82 -13.36 -21.43
N VAL A 52 -10.70 -12.39 -22.33
CA VAL A 52 -10.42 -11.00 -21.95
C VAL A 52 -11.54 -10.44 -21.08
N GLY A 53 -12.80 -10.73 -21.40
CA GLY A 53 -13.94 -10.34 -20.57
C GLY A 53 -13.86 -10.89 -19.14
N VAL A 54 -13.50 -12.17 -18.98
CA VAL A 54 -13.32 -12.80 -17.66
C VAL A 54 -12.17 -12.13 -16.89
N VAL A 55 -11.05 -11.84 -17.55
CA VAL A 55 -9.92 -11.13 -16.93
C VAL A 55 -10.34 -9.73 -16.46
N CYS A 56 -11.08 -8.98 -17.28
CA CYS A 56 -11.59 -7.66 -16.90
C CYS A 56 -12.50 -7.72 -15.67
N ILE A 57 -13.39 -8.71 -15.59
CA ILE A 57 -14.25 -8.90 -14.40
C ILE A 57 -13.39 -9.21 -13.16
N GLY A 58 -12.38 -10.07 -13.30
CA GLY A 58 -11.43 -10.38 -12.22
C GLY A 58 -10.68 -9.15 -11.71
N LEU A 59 -10.26 -8.25 -12.61
CA LEU A 59 -9.63 -6.98 -12.25
C LEU A 59 -10.59 -6.06 -11.47
N ILE A 60 -11.85 -5.97 -11.87
CA ILE A 60 -12.85 -5.16 -11.15
C ILE A 60 -13.03 -5.70 -9.72
N ILE A 61 -13.17 -7.02 -9.57
CA ILE A 61 -13.35 -7.66 -8.26
C ILE A 61 -12.13 -7.41 -7.36
N THR A 62 -10.93 -7.66 -7.86
CA THR A 62 -9.69 -7.45 -7.09
C THR A 62 -9.50 -5.99 -6.69
N THR A 63 -9.81 -5.02 -7.56
CA THR A 63 -9.76 -3.60 -7.19
C THR A 63 -10.79 -3.22 -6.13
N ALA A 64 -12.01 -3.79 -6.18
CA ALA A 64 -13.02 -3.57 -5.14
C ALA A 64 -12.60 -4.15 -3.78
N PHE A 65 -12.02 -5.35 -3.76
CA PHE A 65 -11.45 -5.92 -2.54
C PHE A 65 -10.26 -5.11 -2.02
N ALA A 66 -9.37 -4.66 -2.90
CA ALA A 66 -8.25 -3.80 -2.52
C ALA A 66 -8.73 -2.46 -1.92
N ALA A 67 -9.81 -1.87 -2.44
CA ALA A 67 -10.42 -0.67 -1.89
C ALA A 67 -11.04 -0.92 -0.50
N SER A 68 -11.73 -2.05 -0.32
CA SER A 68 -12.29 -2.46 0.98
C SER A 68 -11.20 -2.69 2.03
N ILE A 69 -10.11 -3.38 1.66
CA ILE A 69 -8.94 -3.60 2.53
C ILE A 69 -8.27 -2.27 2.87
N LYS A 70 -8.11 -1.36 1.92
CA LYS A 70 -7.56 -0.02 2.21
C LYS A 70 -8.43 0.76 3.20
N TYR A 71 -9.76 0.67 3.07
CA TYR A 71 -10.67 1.32 3.99
C TYR A 71 -10.54 0.75 5.41
N SER A 72 -10.50 -0.57 5.55
CA SER A 72 -10.32 -1.19 6.87
C SER A 72 -8.96 -0.87 7.47
N THR A 73 -7.89 -0.85 6.68
CA THR A 73 -6.56 -0.43 7.14
C THR A 73 -6.56 1.01 7.63
N ASN A 74 -7.13 1.95 6.87
CA ASN A 74 -7.20 3.34 7.30
C ASN A 74 -8.00 3.50 8.59
N ARG A 75 -9.09 2.75 8.75
CA ARG A 75 -9.88 2.78 9.98
C ARG A 75 -9.11 2.24 11.19
N ILE A 76 -8.38 1.14 11.01
CA ILE A 76 -7.52 0.60 12.07
C ILE A 76 -6.41 1.59 12.45
N ILE A 77 -5.83 2.28 11.47
CA ILE A 77 -4.82 3.33 11.73
C ILE A 77 -5.44 4.49 12.52
N GLU A 78 -6.64 4.92 12.14
CA GLU A 78 -7.37 5.98 12.85
C GLU A 78 -7.71 5.58 14.30
N GLU A 79 -8.21 4.36 14.50
CA GLU A 79 -8.48 3.80 15.83
C GLU A 79 -7.20 3.73 16.69
N ASN A 80 -6.07 3.29 16.12
CA ASN A 80 -4.78 3.27 16.82
C ASN A 80 -4.31 4.67 17.21
N ASN A 81 -4.38 5.64 16.29
CA ASN A 81 -3.98 7.02 16.58
C ASN A 81 -4.84 7.64 17.69
N ALA A 82 -6.14 7.34 17.71
CA ALA A 82 -7.04 7.79 18.78
C ALA A 82 -6.67 7.17 20.14
N LEU A 83 -6.35 5.87 20.18
CA LEU A 83 -5.88 5.20 21.39
C LEU A 83 -4.54 5.75 21.88
N GLU A 84 -3.59 6.02 20.98
CA GLU A 84 -2.31 6.64 21.34
C GLU A 84 -2.51 8.05 21.94
N ALA A 85 -3.40 8.85 21.36
CA ALA A 85 -3.73 10.18 21.89
C ALA A 85 -4.38 10.10 23.28
N GLU A 86 -5.23 9.09 23.52
CA GLU A 86 -5.82 8.86 24.84
C GLU A 86 -4.76 8.45 25.87
N ILE A 87 -3.83 7.57 25.50
CA ILE A 87 -2.69 7.17 26.35
C ILE A 87 -1.83 8.39 26.69
N GLU A 88 -1.52 9.25 25.71
CA GLU A 88 -0.76 10.47 25.94
C GLU A 88 -1.50 11.42 26.91
N ASN A 89 -2.80 11.61 26.73
CA ASN A 89 -3.62 12.43 27.62
C ASN A 89 -3.60 11.89 29.06
N LEU A 90 -3.78 10.58 29.23
CA LEU A 90 -3.72 9.90 30.53
C LEU A 90 -2.33 10.05 31.16
N ASN A 91 -1.26 9.90 30.39
CA ASN A 91 0.10 10.13 30.87
C ASN A 91 0.30 11.56 31.34
N VAL A 92 -0.14 12.56 30.56
CA VAL A 92 -0.07 13.97 30.98
C VAL A 92 -0.82 14.18 32.28
N LYS A 93 -2.01 13.57 32.44
CA LYS A 93 -2.80 13.66 33.68
C LYS A 93 -2.11 12.99 34.87
N ILE A 94 -1.42 11.88 34.65
CA ILE A 94 -0.60 11.21 35.67
C ILE A 94 0.57 12.11 36.05
N TYR A 95 1.32 12.64 35.09
CA TYR A 95 2.44 13.54 35.37
C TYR A 95 1.98 14.83 36.06
N SER A 96 0.85 15.39 35.67
CA SER A 96 0.30 16.58 36.34
C SER A 96 -0.18 16.28 37.76
N SER A 97 -0.69 15.06 38.02
CA SER A 97 -1.12 14.63 39.35
C SER A 97 0.06 14.22 40.25
N ASN A 98 1.12 13.67 39.65
CA ASN A 98 2.37 13.29 40.32
C ASN A 98 3.38 14.44 40.36
N ASN A 99 3.04 15.62 39.82
CA ASN A 99 3.83 16.82 40.03
C ASN A 99 3.89 17.09 41.54
N ILE A 100 5.10 17.34 42.04
CA ILE A 100 5.38 17.74 43.43
C ILE A 100 4.42 18.83 43.91
N GLU A 101 4.10 19.80 43.04
CA GLU A 101 3.17 20.89 43.36
C GLU A 101 1.73 20.40 43.56
N ALA A 102 1.25 19.44 42.75
CA ALA A 102 -0.08 18.85 42.92
C ALA A 102 -0.15 17.99 44.19
N ILE A 103 0.92 17.25 44.49
CA ILE A 103 1.05 16.47 45.72
C ILE A 103 1.05 17.41 46.94
N GLU A 104 1.83 18.50 46.89
CA GLU A 104 1.91 19.50 47.95
C GLU A 104 0.56 20.17 48.18
N GLN A 105 -0.12 20.61 47.13
CA GLN A 105 -1.45 21.21 47.24
C GLN A 105 -2.45 20.26 47.90
N LYS A 106 -2.45 18.98 47.50
CA LYS A 106 -3.33 17.98 48.12
C LYS A 106 -2.96 17.70 49.58
N ALA A 107 -1.66 17.55 49.87
CA ALA A 107 -1.17 17.33 51.22
C ALA A 107 -1.53 18.49 52.15
N MET A 108 -1.35 19.74 51.71
CA MET A 108 -1.60 20.92 52.53
C MET A 108 -3.09 21.25 52.65
N LYS A 109 -3.85 21.20 51.54
CA LYS A 109 -5.25 21.63 51.52
C LYS A 109 -6.25 20.56 51.95
N GLU A 110 -6.03 19.30 51.57
CA GLU A 110 -6.97 18.21 51.87
C GLU A 110 -6.56 17.40 53.10
N LEU A 111 -5.26 17.10 53.25
CA LEU A 111 -4.75 16.27 54.34
C LEU A 111 -4.29 17.10 55.56
N GLY A 112 -4.30 18.42 55.46
CA GLY A 112 -3.91 19.32 56.55
C GLY A 112 -2.44 19.23 56.94
N MET A 113 -1.58 18.72 56.05
CA MET A 113 -0.15 18.64 56.28
C MET A 113 0.47 20.05 56.19
N THR A 114 1.41 20.36 57.07
CA THR A 114 2.14 21.63 57.05
C THR A 114 3.61 21.40 56.75
N TYR A 115 4.21 22.32 56.00
CA TYR A 115 5.63 22.25 55.70
C TYR A 115 6.43 22.46 56.99
N PRO A 116 7.43 21.60 57.30
CA PRO A 116 8.21 21.73 58.51
C PRO A 116 9.03 23.02 58.50
N SER A 117 9.08 23.71 59.64
CA SER A 117 9.94 24.88 59.82
C SER A 117 11.41 24.48 59.97
N SER A 118 12.35 25.40 59.72
CA SER A 118 13.79 25.09 59.68
C SER A 118 14.34 24.44 60.97
N ASN A 119 13.70 24.68 62.11
CA ASN A 119 14.03 24.06 63.40
C ASN A 119 13.52 22.62 63.56
N GLN A 120 12.63 22.14 62.69
CA GLN A 120 12.09 20.78 62.68
C GLN A 120 12.85 19.87 61.69
N ILE A 121 13.81 20.43 60.94
CA ILE A 121 14.60 19.70 59.96
C ILE A 121 15.92 19.26 60.61
N VAL A 122 16.13 17.95 60.72
CA VAL A 122 17.37 17.37 61.24
C VAL A 122 18.20 16.82 60.08
N TYR A 123 19.40 17.36 59.89
CA TYR A 123 20.34 16.90 58.87
C TYR A 123 21.24 15.81 59.46
N LEU A 124 21.16 14.61 58.90
CA LEU A 124 22.00 13.49 59.33
C LEU A 124 23.43 13.67 58.80
N SER A 125 24.40 13.71 59.69
CA SER A 125 25.83 13.69 59.33
C SER A 125 26.38 12.25 59.35
N LYS A 126 27.38 11.94 58.51
CA LYS A 126 27.94 10.57 58.37
C LYS A 126 28.50 9.99 59.69
N GLY A 127 28.74 10.82 60.71
CA GLY A 127 29.24 10.40 62.02
C GLY A 127 28.16 10.01 63.04
N GLU A 128 26.88 10.26 62.78
CA GLU A 128 25.78 10.05 63.74
C GLU A 128 25.06 8.71 63.54
N LYS A 129 25.79 7.66 63.13
CA LYS A 129 25.20 6.32 63.10
C LYS A 129 25.18 5.77 64.53
N PRO A 130 24.00 5.46 65.11
CA PRO A 130 23.94 4.85 66.42
C PRO A 130 24.59 3.47 66.39
N ASP A 131 25.54 3.21 67.28
CA ASP A 131 26.32 1.95 67.35
C ASP A 131 25.43 0.71 67.49
N LYS A 132 24.27 0.85 68.16
CA LYS A 132 23.30 -0.24 68.36
C LYS A 132 22.27 -0.36 67.23
N GLY A 133 22.35 0.50 66.22
CA GLY A 133 21.38 0.60 65.13
C GLY A 133 20.12 1.39 65.50
N PHE A 134 19.52 2.06 64.51
CA PHE A 134 18.36 2.96 64.66
C PHE A 134 17.14 2.26 65.27
N ALA A 135 16.90 0.99 64.90
CA ALA A 135 15.78 0.21 65.40
C ALA A 135 15.88 -0.07 66.90
N ALA A 136 17.09 -0.28 67.43
CA ALA A 136 17.30 -0.51 68.85
C ALA A 136 17.08 0.77 69.66
N THR A 137 17.51 1.92 69.14
CA THR A 137 17.34 3.23 69.78
C THR A 137 15.88 3.68 69.81
N LEU A 138 15.12 3.46 68.73
CA LEU A 138 13.68 3.72 68.72
C LEU A 138 12.92 2.86 69.73
N LYS A 139 13.28 1.57 69.84
CA LYS A 139 12.66 0.67 70.83
C LYS A 139 12.94 1.13 72.26
N GLU A 140 14.15 1.63 72.54
CA GLU A 140 14.51 2.11 73.88
C GLU A 140 13.77 3.40 74.26
N GLN A 141 13.53 4.32 73.32
CA GLN A 141 12.76 5.56 73.58
C GLN A 141 11.25 5.38 73.63
N ALA A 142 10.69 4.38 72.93
CA ALA A 142 9.24 4.18 72.87
C ALA A 142 8.67 3.39 74.07
N TYR A 143 9.52 2.65 74.79
CA TYR A 143 9.13 1.74 75.88
C TYR A 143 9.75 2.09 77.25
N ASN A 144 10.41 3.25 77.36
CA ASN A 144 10.79 3.89 78.63
C ASN A 144 10.03 5.20 78.76
#